data_AF-A0A9N7MMV0-F1
#
_entry.id   AF-A0A9N7MMV0-F1
#
_cell.length_a   1.000
_cell.length_b   1.000
_cell.length_c   1.000
_cell.angle_alpha   90.00
_cell.angle_beta   90.00
_cell.angle_gamma   90.00
#
_symmetry.space_group_name_H-M   'P 1'
#
loop_
_entity.id
_entity.type
_entity.pdbx_description
1 polymer ?
#
loop_
_entity_poly.entity_id
_entity_poly.type
_entity_poly.pdbx_seq_one_letter_code
_entity_poly.pdbx_strand_id
1 'polypeptide(L)'
;MIFEAHPFLKYFIRTPTYHSLHHTDMRTNFCLFMPMYDKLWKTMNTNSWDLHKEISSRTTSRVPEFVFLAHVVDVMSALHAPFVFRTFNSTPFGIKPFLFPMWPFTYLVTLLMWAKSKTFLFSFYNLRGRLHQTWVVPRLGFQYFLPFAKEGINNQIEDAILKADKLGVKVISLAALNKNEGLNGGGVLFTNKHPNLKVRVVHGNTLTAAVILHELPRDVDEVFLTGATSKLGRAIALYLARRKIRVLMLTLSTERFSKIQKEAPVDCQQYLVQVTKYQAGQHCKTWIIGKWTTPREQYWAPSGTHFHQFVVPPIIPFRRDCTYGKLAAMRLPDDVEGLGSCEVYAP
;
A
#
# COMPACT_ATOMS: atom_id res chain seq x y z
N MET A 1 -7.77 24.80 11.18
CA MET A 1 -7.47 25.16 9.78
C MET A 1 -8.71 25.30 8.88
N ILE A 2 -9.50 24.25 8.55
CA ILE A 2 -10.67 24.40 7.64
C ILE A 2 -11.74 25.34 8.21
N PHE A 3 -12.16 25.11 9.46
CA PHE A 3 -13.15 25.94 10.15
C PHE A 3 -12.63 27.33 10.53
N GLU A 4 -11.32 27.55 10.52
CA GLU A 4 -10.75 28.89 10.72
C GLU A 4 -10.83 29.69 9.42
N ALA A 5 -10.56 29.04 8.28
CA ALA A 5 -10.74 29.63 6.96
C ALA A 5 -12.23 29.84 6.62
N HIS A 6 -13.11 28.94 7.07
CA HIS A 6 -14.55 28.97 6.80
C HIS A 6 -15.36 28.74 8.08
N PRO A 7 -15.53 29.76 8.95
CA PRO A 7 -16.17 29.62 10.26
C PRO A 7 -17.62 29.15 10.23
N PHE A 8 -18.34 29.38 9.14
CA PHE A 8 -19.73 28.96 9.00
C PHE A 8 -19.88 27.43 8.92
N LEU A 9 -18.86 26.71 8.43
CA LEU A 9 -18.90 25.26 8.29
C LEU A 9 -19.11 24.53 9.61
N LYS A 10 -18.76 25.14 10.75
CA LYS A 10 -18.96 24.54 12.08
C LYS A 10 -20.44 24.27 12.41
N TYR A 11 -21.36 24.92 11.72
CA TYR A 11 -22.79 24.70 11.87
C TYR A 11 -23.34 23.63 10.92
N PHE A 12 -22.60 23.28 9.87
CA PHE A 12 -23.02 22.29 8.87
C PHE A 12 -22.32 20.93 9.05
N ILE A 13 -21.10 20.94 9.59
CA ILE A 13 -20.28 19.75 9.75
C ILE A 13 -20.32 19.29 11.20
N ARG A 14 -20.82 18.08 11.43
CA ARG A 14 -20.77 17.41 12.72
C ARG A 14 -19.34 16.99 13.06
N THR A 15 -18.71 17.63 14.05
CA THR A 15 -17.36 17.27 14.51
C THR A 15 -17.37 16.12 15.52
N PRO A 16 -16.25 15.41 15.74
CA PRO A 16 -16.15 14.42 16.81
C PRO A 16 -16.38 15.00 18.20
N THR A 17 -15.98 16.25 18.46
CA THR A 17 -16.21 16.91 19.76
C THR A 17 -17.67 17.23 19.99
N TYR A 18 -18.38 17.71 18.97
CA TYR A 18 -19.83 17.91 19.01
C TYR A 18 -20.57 16.60 19.35
N HIS A 19 -20.20 15.52 18.67
CA HIS A 19 -20.77 14.19 18.88
C HIS A 19 -20.42 13.62 20.26
N SER A 20 -19.19 13.80 20.72
CA SER A 20 -18.78 13.34 22.06
C SER A 20 -19.59 14.09 23.14
N LEU A 21 -19.73 15.41 23.01
CA LEU A 21 -20.50 16.22 23.94
C LEU A 21 -21.99 15.88 23.96
N HIS A 22 -22.58 15.53 22.81
CA HIS A 22 -23.95 15.00 22.77
C HIS A 22 -24.12 13.77 23.66
N HIS A 23 -23.13 12.87 23.70
CA HIS A 23 -23.18 11.65 24.51
C HIS A 23 -22.76 11.85 25.97
N THR A 24 -21.92 12.84 26.27
CA THR A 24 -21.47 13.11 27.64
C THR A 24 -22.34 14.13 28.38
N ASP A 25 -22.96 15.07 27.65
CA ASP A 25 -23.85 16.10 28.18
C ASP A 25 -25.21 16.03 27.46
N MET A 26 -26.09 15.19 28.00
CA MET A 26 -27.41 14.87 27.46
C MET A 26 -28.38 16.07 27.39
N ARG A 27 -27.99 17.26 27.86
CA ARG A 27 -28.80 18.48 27.81
C ARG A 27 -28.49 19.36 26.59
N THR A 28 -27.56 18.94 25.73
CA THR A 28 -27.06 19.75 24.62
C THR A 28 -26.85 18.93 23.35
N ASN A 29 -26.69 19.60 22.21
CA ASN A 29 -26.36 19.01 20.92
C ASN A 29 -27.34 17.90 20.46
N PHE A 30 -28.65 18.09 20.59
CA PHE A 30 -29.67 17.08 20.30
C PHE A 30 -29.72 16.64 18.83
N CYS A 31 -29.40 17.51 17.88
CA CYS A 31 -29.43 17.19 16.46
C CYS A 31 -28.15 16.44 16.05
N LEU A 32 -28.34 15.13 15.85
CA LEU A 32 -27.29 14.17 15.50
C LEU A 32 -26.68 14.35 14.10
N PHE A 33 -27.32 15.11 13.21
CA PHE A 33 -26.91 15.20 11.80
C PHE A 33 -26.24 16.52 11.45
N MET A 34 -26.77 17.65 11.96
CA MET A 34 -26.29 18.98 11.59
C MET A 34 -26.39 19.96 12.78
N PRO A 35 -25.27 20.56 13.24
CA PRO A 35 -25.25 21.47 14.40
C PRO A 35 -26.08 22.76 14.26
N MET A 36 -26.47 23.15 13.03
CA MET A 36 -27.26 24.34 12.77
C MET A 36 -28.60 24.34 13.52
N TYR A 37 -29.25 23.19 13.61
CA TYR A 37 -30.54 23.08 14.30
C TYR A 37 -30.37 23.33 15.80
N ASP A 38 -29.33 22.76 16.44
CA ASP A 38 -29.04 23.09 17.83
C ASP A 38 -28.69 24.55 18.06
N LYS A 39 -28.08 25.22 17.08
CA LYS A 39 -27.88 26.66 17.14
C LYS A 39 -29.22 27.42 17.10
N LEU A 40 -30.11 27.03 16.19
CA LEU A 40 -31.41 27.71 15.99
C LEU A 40 -32.33 27.52 17.21
N TRP A 41 -32.32 26.34 17.83
CA TRP A 41 -33.10 26.03 19.03
C TRP A 41 -32.38 26.31 20.36
N LYS A 42 -31.18 26.91 20.32
CA LYS A 42 -30.36 27.28 21.50
C LYS A 42 -29.97 26.09 22.39
N THR A 43 -29.80 24.92 21.80
CA THR A 43 -29.39 23.69 22.48
C THR A 43 -27.94 23.29 22.17
N MET A 44 -27.22 24.10 21.38
CA MET A 44 -25.82 23.85 21.04
C MET A 44 -24.89 24.07 22.23
N ASN A 45 -24.07 23.08 22.53
CA ASN A 45 -23.04 23.15 23.57
C ASN A 45 -21.92 24.12 23.15
N THR A 46 -21.71 25.17 23.95
CA THR A 46 -20.71 26.21 23.70
C THR A 46 -19.28 25.68 23.69
N ASN A 47 -19.00 24.63 24.49
CA ASN A 47 -17.66 24.06 24.64
C ASN A 47 -17.24 23.22 23.44
N SER A 48 -18.16 22.87 22.52
CA SER A 48 -17.88 22.03 21.35
C SER A 48 -16.74 22.57 20.50
N TRP A 49 -16.67 23.89 20.36
CA TRP A 49 -15.71 24.56 19.52
C TRP A 49 -14.36 24.75 20.22
N ASP A 50 -14.37 25.15 21.49
CA ASP A 50 -13.13 25.32 22.26
C ASP A 50 -12.42 23.98 22.44
N LEU A 51 -13.17 22.91 22.73
CA LEU A 51 -12.65 21.55 22.80
C LEU A 51 -12.13 21.08 21.42
N HIS A 52 -12.82 21.42 20.33
CA HIS A 52 -12.33 21.11 18.98
C HIS A 52 -11.01 21.80 18.69
N LYS A 53 -10.91 23.09 19.03
CA LYS A 53 -9.70 23.90 18.82
C LYS A 53 -8.55 23.38 19.66
N GLU A 54 -8.80 23.06 20.92
CA GLU A 54 -7.81 22.48 21.84
C GLU A 54 -7.29 21.13 21.32
N ILE A 55 -8.17 20.19 20.96
CA ILE A 55 -7.76 18.88 20.46
C ILE A 55 -7.04 19.00 19.11
N SER A 56 -7.50 19.89 18.23
CA SER A 56 -6.89 20.10 16.90
C SER A 56 -5.55 20.84 16.97
N SER A 57 -5.31 21.61 18.03
CA SER A 57 -4.04 22.32 18.25
C SER A 57 -3.01 21.47 19.00
N ARG A 58 -3.45 20.41 19.70
CA ARG A 58 -2.54 19.42 20.28
C ARG A 58 -1.71 18.77 19.18
N THR A 59 -0.45 19.17 19.07
CA THR A 59 0.54 18.40 18.32
C THR A 59 0.82 17.13 19.10
N THR A 60 0.47 15.97 18.52
CA THR A 60 0.93 14.69 19.05
C THR A 60 2.46 14.69 18.98
N SER A 61 3.11 14.88 20.13
CA SER A 61 4.57 14.96 20.27
C SER A 61 5.29 13.66 19.94
N ARG A 62 4.54 12.57 19.74
CA ARG A 62 5.09 11.25 19.51
C ARG A 62 5.50 11.08 18.06
N VAL A 63 6.81 11.04 17.85
CA VAL A 63 7.43 10.71 16.56
C VAL A 63 7.04 9.28 16.16
N PRO A 64 6.58 9.03 14.93
CA PRO A 64 6.32 7.68 14.47
C PRO A 64 7.63 6.90 14.30
N GLU A 65 7.66 5.65 14.73
CA GLU A 65 8.84 4.80 14.52
C GLU A 65 8.96 4.35 13.06
N PHE A 66 7.82 4.24 12.38
CA PHE A 66 7.72 3.76 11.01
C PHE A 66 6.69 4.57 10.22
N VAL A 67 7.05 4.91 9.00
CA VAL A 67 6.17 5.56 8.03
C VAL A 67 6.01 4.68 6.79
N PHE A 68 4.78 4.36 6.43
CA PHE A 68 4.43 3.73 5.16
C PHE A 68 3.99 4.82 4.16
N LEU A 69 4.80 5.07 3.13
CA LEU A 69 4.51 6.09 2.12
C LEU A 69 3.75 5.45 0.95
N ALA A 70 2.43 5.62 0.95
CA ALA A 70 1.49 5.11 -0.03
C ALA A 70 1.12 6.15 -1.10
N HIS A 71 0.34 5.72 -2.09
CA HIS A 71 -0.31 6.57 -3.07
C HIS A 71 -1.75 6.09 -3.28
N VAL A 72 -2.58 6.89 -3.94
CA VAL A 72 -3.96 6.53 -4.23
C VAL A 72 -3.99 5.58 -5.42
N VAL A 73 -4.79 4.51 -5.36
CA VAL A 73 -4.86 3.51 -6.45
C VAL A 73 -5.60 4.12 -7.65
N ASP A 74 -6.86 4.48 -7.45
CA ASP A 74 -7.73 5.11 -8.44
C ASP A 74 -8.79 6.03 -7.79
N VAL A 75 -9.63 6.67 -8.61
CA VAL A 75 -10.66 7.61 -8.15
C VAL A 75 -11.70 6.94 -7.24
N MET A 76 -12.08 5.69 -7.52
CA MET A 76 -13.05 4.95 -6.70
C MET A 76 -12.45 4.56 -5.35
N SER A 77 -11.17 4.16 -5.31
CA SER A 77 -10.45 3.88 -4.06
C SER A 77 -10.37 5.12 -3.16
N ALA A 78 -10.28 6.32 -3.74
CA ALA A 78 -10.25 7.57 -2.96
C ALA A 78 -11.51 7.77 -2.10
N LEU A 79 -12.67 7.24 -2.52
CA LEU A 79 -13.92 7.28 -1.75
C LEU A 79 -13.87 6.41 -0.49
N HIS A 80 -12.94 5.45 -0.41
CA HIS A 80 -12.71 4.60 0.76
C HIS A 80 -11.76 5.23 1.79
N ALA A 81 -11.25 6.44 1.56
CA ALA A 81 -10.41 7.12 2.53
C ALA A 81 -11.15 7.35 3.87
N PRO A 82 -10.47 7.18 5.03
CA PRO A 82 -11.09 7.28 6.36
C PRO A 82 -11.83 8.58 6.65
N PHE A 83 -11.40 9.68 6.02
CA PHE A 83 -11.96 11.01 6.18
C PHE A 83 -13.03 11.37 5.14
N VAL A 84 -13.33 10.48 4.18
CA VAL A 84 -14.38 10.69 3.17
C VAL A 84 -15.66 9.99 3.61
N PHE A 85 -15.65 8.66 3.71
CA PHE A 85 -16.80 7.87 4.17
C PHE A 85 -16.38 6.78 5.16
N ARG A 86 -16.69 6.99 6.45
CA ARG A 86 -16.37 6.01 7.50
C ARG A 86 -16.96 4.62 7.22
N THR A 87 -18.18 4.56 6.69
CA THR A 87 -18.87 3.30 6.36
C THR A 87 -18.13 2.49 5.29
N PHE A 88 -17.57 3.14 4.27
CA PHE A 88 -16.84 2.43 3.22
C PHE A 88 -15.44 2.05 3.67
N ASN A 89 -14.80 2.92 4.44
CA ASN A 89 -13.49 2.66 5.03
C ASN A 89 -13.50 1.47 6.03
N SER A 90 -14.63 1.16 6.66
CA SER A 90 -14.78 0.01 7.58
C SER A 90 -15.14 -1.31 6.89
N THR A 91 -15.15 -1.34 5.55
CA THR A 91 -15.44 -2.55 4.77
C THR A 91 -14.35 -2.77 3.73
N PRO A 92 -14.11 -4.02 3.29
CA PRO A 92 -13.21 -4.28 2.16
C PRO A 92 -13.60 -3.43 0.94
N PHE A 93 -12.59 -2.99 0.19
CA PHE A 93 -12.81 -2.24 -1.04
C PHE A 93 -13.67 -3.05 -2.01
N GLY A 94 -14.63 -2.36 -2.64
CA GLY A 94 -15.46 -2.94 -3.68
C GLY A 94 -16.14 -1.84 -4.48
N ILE A 95 -16.19 -2.02 -5.80
CA ILE A 95 -16.86 -1.09 -6.70
C ILE A 95 -18.36 -1.23 -6.47
N LYS A 96 -18.96 -0.24 -5.82
CA LYS A 96 -20.39 -0.17 -5.56
C LYS A 96 -21.03 0.75 -6.62
N PRO A 97 -21.92 0.25 -7.50
CA PRO A 97 -22.44 1.05 -8.61
C PRO A 97 -23.11 2.37 -8.18
N PHE A 98 -23.76 2.40 -7.02
CA PHE A 98 -24.39 3.61 -6.51
C PHE A 98 -23.40 4.73 -6.13
N LEU A 99 -22.09 4.46 -6.11
CA LEU A 99 -21.05 5.47 -5.88
C LEU A 99 -20.60 6.18 -7.16
N PHE A 100 -20.95 5.66 -8.35
CA PHE A 100 -20.57 6.29 -9.63
C PHE A 100 -20.99 7.76 -9.75
N PRO A 101 -22.16 8.21 -9.25
CA PRO A 101 -22.51 9.63 -9.27
C PRO A 101 -21.52 10.54 -8.52
N MET A 102 -20.78 10.02 -7.52
CA MET A 102 -19.76 10.78 -6.80
C MET A 102 -18.40 10.81 -7.51
N TRP A 103 -18.23 10.00 -8.55
CA TRP A 103 -16.96 9.88 -9.27
C TRP A 103 -16.47 11.22 -9.85
N PRO A 104 -17.29 12.04 -10.56
CA PRO A 104 -16.82 13.29 -11.14
C PRO A 104 -16.35 14.30 -10.08
N PHE A 105 -17.08 14.37 -8.96
CA PHE A 105 -16.71 15.22 -7.83
C PHE A 105 -15.39 14.77 -7.19
N THR A 106 -15.25 13.47 -6.97
CA THR A 106 -14.02 12.88 -6.41
C THR A 106 -12.84 13.12 -7.34
N TYR A 107 -13.04 12.95 -8.65
CA TYR A 107 -12.02 13.24 -9.66
C TYR A 107 -11.58 14.71 -9.60
N LEU A 108 -12.51 15.66 -9.53
CA LEU A 108 -12.18 17.08 -9.39
C LEU A 108 -11.35 17.34 -8.12
N VAL A 109 -11.71 16.74 -6.98
CA VAL A 109 -10.94 16.85 -5.75
C VAL A 109 -9.52 16.28 -5.94
N THR A 110 -9.37 15.14 -6.60
CA THR A 110 -8.03 14.57 -6.87
C THR A 110 -7.18 15.46 -7.78
N LEU A 111 -7.79 16.19 -8.73
CA LEU A 111 -7.08 17.18 -9.55
C LEU A 111 -6.65 18.40 -8.73
N LEU A 112 -7.49 18.88 -7.83
CA LEU A 112 -7.12 19.95 -6.88
C LEU A 112 -5.98 19.50 -5.96
N MET A 113 -6.03 18.25 -5.49
CA MET A 113 -4.96 17.66 -4.68
C MET A 113 -3.67 17.51 -5.48
N TRP A 114 -3.76 17.16 -6.76
CA TRP A 114 -2.59 17.12 -7.64
C TRP A 114 -1.89 18.48 -7.67
N ALA A 115 -2.66 19.55 -7.92
CA ALA A 115 -2.13 20.90 -8.06
C ALA A 115 -1.57 21.49 -6.76
N LYS A 116 -2.22 21.24 -5.61
CA LYS A 116 -1.96 22.02 -4.38
C LYS A 116 -1.54 21.21 -3.15
N SER A 117 -1.71 19.89 -3.15
CA SER A 117 -1.48 19.11 -1.92
C SER A 117 -0.04 18.62 -1.79
N LYS A 118 0.40 18.55 -0.53
CA LYS A 118 1.63 17.88 -0.11
C LYS A 118 1.31 16.51 0.47
N THR A 119 2.33 15.68 0.67
CA THR A 119 2.21 14.43 1.43
C THR A 119 1.58 14.68 2.81
N PHE A 120 0.55 13.90 3.15
CA PHE A 120 -0.23 14.07 4.39
C PHE A 120 -0.48 12.72 5.09
N LEU A 121 -0.84 12.79 6.38
CA LEU A 121 -1.18 11.62 7.19
C LEU A 121 -2.55 11.07 6.76
N PHE A 122 -2.59 9.79 6.39
CA PHE A 122 -3.81 9.11 5.98
C PHE A 122 -4.41 8.25 7.09
N SER A 123 -3.57 7.45 7.75
CA SER A 123 -3.96 6.61 8.89
C SER A 123 -2.76 6.38 9.80
N PHE A 124 -3.03 5.88 11.00
CA PHE A 124 -2.01 5.47 11.96
C PHE A 124 -2.49 4.23 12.72
N TYR A 125 -1.58 3.54 13.36
CA TYR A 125 -1.88 2.48 14.33
C TYR A 125 -0.75 2.39 15.36
N ASN A 126 -1.04 1.79 16.50
CA ASN A 126 -0.05 1.44 17.50
C ASN A 126 0.12 -0.08 17.54
N LEU A 127 1.37 -0.52 17.63
CA LEU A 127 1.69 -1.92 17.86
C LEU A 127 2.78 -2.00 18.91
N ARG A 128 2.49 -2.67 20.04
CA ARG A 128 3.46 -2.90 21.13
C ARG A 128 4.17 -1.63 21.58
N GLY A 129 3.40 -0.56 21.82
CA GLY A 129 3.95 0.73 22.26
C GLY A 129 4.75 1.47 21.18
N ARG A 130 4.61 1.14 19.90
CA ARG A 130 5.23 1.85 18.76
C ARG A 130 4.17 2.48 17.88
N LEU A 131 4.39 3.74 17.48
CA LEU A 131 3.47 4.44 16.58
C LEU A 131 3.90 4.22 15.13
N HIS A 132 2.96 3.77 14.32
CA HIS A 132 3.11 3.59 12.89
C HIS A 132 2.17 4.54 12.16
N GLN A 133 2.64 5.15 11.07
CA GLN A 133 1.84 6.06 10.27
C GLN A 133 1.84 5.66 8.80
N THR A 134 0.71 5.85 8.14
CA THR A 134 0.61 5.79 6.69
C THR A 134 0.48 7.21 6.17
N TRP A 135 1.45 7.63 5.37
CA TRP A 135 1.40 8.91 4.66
C TRP A 135 1.05 8.64 3.20
N VAL A 136 0.33 9.58 2.58
CA VAL A 136 -0.10 9.46 1.19
C VAL A 136 0.51 10.56 0.35
N VAL A 137 1.18 10.16 -0.73
CA VAL A 137 1.48 11.04 -1.86
C VAL A 137 0.15 11.24 -2.62
N PRO A 138 -0.37 12.48 -2.74
CA PRO A 138 -1.68 12.76 -3.32
C PRO A 138 -1.69 12.60 -4.85
N ARG A 139 -1.48 11.37 -5.31
CA ARG A 139 -1.35 11.00 -6.72
C ARG A 139 -2.06 9.66 -6.96
N LEU A 140 -2.84 9.61 -8.04
CA LEU A 140 -3.51 8.43 -8.56
C LEU A 140 -2.51 7.54 -9.29
N GLY A 141 -2.76 6.23 -9.30
CA GLY A 141 -1.85 5.24 -9.89
C GLY A 141 -1.50 5.53 -11.34
N PHE A 142 -2.47 5.96 -12.16
CA PHE A 142 -2.22 6.28 -13.57
C PHE A 142 -1.23 7.44 -13.75
N GLN A 143 -1.15 8.38 -12.80
CA GLN A 143 -0.28 9.54 -12.89
C GLN A 143 1.21 9.16 -12.80
N TYR A 144 1.53 8.03 -12.17
CA TYR A 144 2.90 7.50 -12.10
C TYR A 144 3.43 7.06 -13.47
N PHE A 145 2.55 6.87 -14.45
CA PHE A 145 2.90 6.51 -15.82
C PHE A 145 2.92 7.71 -16.77
N LEU A 146 2.63 8.92 -16.29
CA LEU A 146 2.69 10.15 -17.08
C LEU A 146 4.09 10.77 -16.99
N PRO A 147 4.85 10.89 -18.09
CA PRO A 147 6.22 11.39 -18.06
C PRO A 147 6.35 12.77 -17.42
N PHE A 148 5.42 13.69 -17.70
CA PHE A 148 5.44 15.06 -17.17
C PHE A 148 5.12 15.13 -15.66
N ALA A 149 4.49 14.09 -15.09
CA ALA A 149 4.20 14.06 -13.66
C ALA A 149 5.38 13.54 -12.83
N LYS A 150 6.38 12.91 -13.48
CA LYS A 150 7.50 12.22 -12.85
C LYS A 150 8.24 13.08 -11.83
N GLU A 151 8.63 14.29 -12.22
CA GLU A 151 9.38 15.21 -11.36
C GLU A 151 8.56 15.62 -10.14
N GLY A 152 7.31 16.05 -10.34
CA GLY A 152 6.43 16.44 -9.24
C GLY A 152 6.14 15.31 -8.25
N ILE A 153 6.07 14.05 -8.72
CA ILE A 153 5.93 12.88 -7.85
C ILE A 153 7.21 12.67 -7.03
N ASN A 154 8.38 12.71 -7.69
CA ASN A 154 9.65 12.53 -6.99
C ASN A 154 9.90 13.62 -5.94
N ASN A 155 9.54 14.87 -6.21
CA ASN A 155 9.64 15.96 -5.24
C ASN A 155 8.78 15.69 -3.99
N GLN A 156 7.57 15.16 -4.16
CA GLN A 156 6.68 14.81 -3.03
C GLN A 156 7.22 13.66 -2.19
N ILE A 157 7.84 12.66 -2.83
CA ILE A 157 8.49 11.53 -2.15
C ILE A 157 9.72 12.01 -1.41
N GLU A 158 10.55 12.85 -2.05
CA GLU A 158 11.74 13.45 -1.44
C GLU A 158 11.39 14.28 -0.22
N ASP A 159 10.41 15.19 -0.34
CA ASP A 159 9.91 16.00 0.77
C ASP A 159 9.41 15.14 1.94
N ALA A 160 8.74 14.02 1.64
CA ALA A 160 8.28 13.08 2.66
C ALA A 160 9.46 12.40 3.37
N ILE A 161 10.50 11.98 2.64
CA ILE A 161 11.72 11.39 3.23
C ILE A 161 12.42 12.40 4.12
N LEU A 162 12.65 13.63 3.64
CA LEU A 162 13.31 14.69 4.40
C LEU A 162 12.49 15.11 5.64
N LYS A 163 11.17 15.15 5.53
CA LYS A 163 10.28 15.36 6.67
C LYS A 163 10.40 14.24 7.70
N ALA A 164 10.42 12.99 7.26
CA ALA A 164 10.57 11.84 8.15
C ALA A 164 11.94 11.87 8.86
N ASP A 165 13.00 12.22 8.15
CA ASP A 165 14.35 12.39 8.70
C ASP A 165 14.38 13.48 9.78
N LYS A 166 13.85 14.67 9.48
CA LYS A 166 13.79 15.81 10.40
C LYS A 166 12.99 15.48 11.67
N LEU A 167 11.91 14.71 11.54
CA LEU A 167 11.09 14.27 12.67
C LEU A 167 11.78 13.19 13.52
N GLY A 168 12.85 12.55 13.04
CA GLY A 168 13.52 11.45 13.74
C GLY A 168 12.86 10.09 13.53
N VAL A 169 12.14 9.91 12.41
CA VAL A 169 11.57 8.61 12.04
C VAL A 169 12.69 7.62 11.73
N LYS A 170 12.59 6.39 12.23
CA LYS A 170 13.64 5.37 12.04
C LYS A 170 13.62 4.75 10.63
N VAL A 171 12.43 4.54 10.08
CA VAL A 171 12.22 3.87 8.80
C VAL A 171 11.06 4.49 8.04
N ILE A 172 11.28 4.77 6.75
CA ILE A 172 10.23 5.11 5.79
C ILE A 172 10.21 4.07 4.66
N SER A 173 9.05 3.47 4.42
CA SER A 173 8.86 2.48 3.36
C SER A 173 8.16 3.10 2.16
N LEU A 174 8.77 3.02 0.98
CA LEU A 174 8.18 3.40 -0.30
C LEU A 174 7.27 2.26 -0.79
N ALA A 175 5.96 2.49 -0.79
CA ALA A 175 4.98 1.48 -1.16
C ALA A 175 4.60 1.54 -2.65
N ALA A 176 4.27 0.38 -3.22
CA ALA A 176 3.76 0.23 -4.59
C ALA A 176 4.53 1.08 -5.63
N LEU A 177 3.89 2.05 -6.29
CA LEU A 177 4.53 2.84 -7.36
C LEU A 177 5.52 3.89 -6.84
N ASN A 178 5.52 4.22 -5.54
CA ASN A 178 6.53 5.11 -4.95
C ASN A 178 7.95 4.53 -4.99
N LYS A 179 8.09 3.20 -5.15
CA LYS A 179 9.37 2.49 -5.31
C LYS A 179 9.61 2.01 -6.75
N ASN A 180 8.90 2.56 -7.73
CA ASN A 180 9.07 2.14 -9.12
C ASN A 180 10.49 2.47 -9.61
N GLU A 181 11.16 1.50 -10.24
CA GLU A 181 12.53 1.67 -10.75
C GLU A 181 12.63 2.75 -11.83
N GLY A 182 11.66 2.81 -12.75
CA GLY A 182 11.61 3.84 -13.80
C GLY A 182 11.33 5.25 -13.26
N LEU A 183 10.81 5.34 -12.03
CA LEU A 183 10.51 6.59 -11.34
C LEU A 183 11.75 7.13 -10.61
N ASN A 184 12.37 6.32 -9.74
CA ASN A 184 13.43 6.75 -8.82
C ASN A 184 14.47 5.66 -8.47
N GLY A 185 14.58 4.61 -9.29
CA GLY A 185 15.50 3.49 -9.04
C GLY A 185 15.11 2.61 -7.84
N GLY A 186 13.88 2.73 -7.34
CA GLY A 186 13.43 2.06 -6.12
C GLY A 186 13.89 2.74 -4.84
N GLY A 187 14.09 4.06 -4.89
CA GLY A 187 14.53 4.91 -3.77
C GLY A 187 16.01 5.32 -3.84
N VAL A 188 16.81 4.69 -4.71
CA VAL A 188 18.25 4.98 -4.85
C VAL A 188 18.52 6.43 -5.21
N LEU A 189 17.64 7.05 -6.00
CA LEU A 189 17.71 8.48 -6.32
C LEU A 189 17.86 9.35 -5.06
N PHE A 190 17.05 9.06 -4.03
CA PHE A 190 17.00 9.88 -2.82
C PHE A 190 18.16 9.58 -1.88
N THR A 191 18.56 8.31 -1.75
CA THR A 191 19.71 7.93 -0.91
C THR A 191 21.02 8.46 -1.47
N ASN A 192 21.15 8.55 -2.80
CA ASN A 192 22.34 9.14 -3.43
C ASN A 192 22.36 10.67 -3.29
N LYS A 193 21.19 11.32 -3.41
CA LYS A 193 21.07 12.78 -3.27
C LYS A 193 21.28 13.24 -1.83
N HIS A 194 20.88 12.42 -0.85
CA HIS A 194 20.97 12.71 0.58
C HIS A 194 21.75 11.59 1.31
N PRO A 195 23.09 11.57 1.20
CA PRO A 195 23.90 10.48 1.77
C PRO A 195 23.88 10.44 3.32
N ASN A 196 23.50 11.55 3.96
CA ASN A 196 23.51 11.70 5.42
C ASN A 196 22.13 11.47 6.08
N LEU A 197 21.18 10.85 5.37
CA LEU A 197 19.88 10.51 5.94
C LEU A 197 20.05 9.58 7.15
N LYS A 198 19.42 9.94 8.28
CA LYS A 198 19.29 9.09 9.46
C LYS A 198 18.10 8.14 9.32
N VAL A 199 17.04 8.58 8.65
CA VAL A 199 15.90 7.72 8.31
C VAL A 199 16.32 6.67 7.29
N ARG A 200 15.96 5.41 7.52
CA ARG A 200 16.21 4.33 6.55
C ARG A 200 15.08 4.28 5.52
N VAL A 201 15.43 4.47 4.26
CA VAL A 201 14.50 4.33 3.12
C VAL A 201 14.47 2.87 2.66
N VAL A 202 13.30 2.24 2.67
CA VAL A 202 13.12 0.82 2.32
C VAL A 202 11.98 0.62 1.32
N HIS A 203 11.96 -0.53 0.62
CA HIS A 203 10.96 -0.83 -0.42
C HIS A 203 10.13 -2.10 -0.15
N GLY A 204 10.35 -2.79 0.98
CA GLY A 204 9.56 -3.96 1.42
C GLY A 204 9.73 -5.27 0.64
N ASN A 205 10.39 -5.26 -0.54
CA ASN A 205 10.55 -6.46 -1.39
C ASN A 205 11.10 -7.70 -0.67
N THR A 206 12.06 -7.54 0.24
CA THR A 206 12.63 -8.69 0.99
C THR A 206 11.57 -9.41 1.83
N LEU A 207 10.67 -8.65 2.46
CA LEU A 207 9.59 -9.22 3.26
C LEU A 207 8.53 -9.88 2.36
N THR A 208 8.24 -9.28 1.20
CA THR A 208 7.39 -9.91 0.17
C THR A 208 7.98 -11.24 -0.29
N ALA A 209 9.30 -11.32 -0.50
CA ALA A 209 9.99 -12.56 -0.86
C ALA A 209 9.82 -13.62 0.24
N ALA A 210 10.01 -13.21 1.50
CA ALA A 210 9.90 -14.09 2.65
C ALA A 210 8.48 -14.68 2.79
N VAL A 211 7.43 -13.87 2.57
CA VAL A 211 6.03 -14.36 2.60
C VAL A 211 5.81 -15.40 1.51
N ILE A 212 6.19 -15.10 0.26
CA ILE A 212 6.04 -16.07 -0.84
C ILE A 212 6.79 -17.37 -0.54
N LEU A 213 8.02 -17.28 -0.05
CA LEU A 213 8.84 -18.45 0.31
C LEU A 213 8.25 -19.25 1.48
N HIS A 214 7.60 -18.59 2.43
CA HIS A 214 6.94 -19.22 3.58
C HIS A 214 5.66 -19.97 3.16
N GLU A 215 4.97 -19.50 2.13
CA GLU A 215 3.76 -20.14 1.61
C GLU A 215 4.06 -21.41 0.79
N LEU A 216 5.30 -21.61 0.33
CA LEU A 216 5.67 -22.80 -0.44
C LEU A 216 5.59 -24.07 0.43
N PRO A 217 5.15 -25.21 -0.13
CA PRO A 217 5.23 -26.50 0.54
C PRO A 217 6.68 -26.83 0.97
N ARG A 218 6.84 -27.59 2.06
CA ARG A 218 8.16 -27.87 2.64
C ARG A 218 9.01 -28.82 1.78
N ASP A 219 8.34 -29.65 1.00
CA ASP A 219 8.85 -30.72 0.16
C ASP A 219 9.00 -30.30 -1.32
N VAL A 220 8.97 -29.01 -1.62
CA VAL A 220 9.19 -28.51 -2.98
C VAL A 220 10.63 -28.72 -3.43
N ASP A 221 10.76 -29.39 -4.56
CA ASP A 221 11.99 -29.77 -5.25
C ASP A 221 12.16 -29.05 -6.60
N GLU A 222 11.06 -28.59 -7.22
CA GLU A 222 11.09 -27.75 -8.43
C GLU A 222 10.03 -26.63 -8.41
N VAL A 223 10.40 -25.45 -8.92
CA VAL A 223 9.53 -24.26 -9.01
C VAL A 223 9.59 -23.66 -10.41
N PHE A 224 8.42 -23.35 -10.99
CA PHE A 224 8.30 -22.52 -12.18
C PHE A 224 8.09 -21.05 -11.80
N LEU A 225 9.02 -20.18 -12.17
CA LEU A 225 9.05 -18.78 -11.74
C LEU A 225 8.95 -17.81 -12.93
N THR A 226 7.86 -17.05 -12.97
CA THR A 226 7.73 -15.89 -13.87
C THR A 226 8.25 -14.63 -13.19
N GLY A 227 8.71 -13.65 -13.98
CA GLY A 227 9.28 -12.41 -13.41
C GLY A 227 10.60 -12.64 -12.65
N ALA A 228 11.31 -13.73 -12.93
CA ALA A 228 12.54 -14.16 -12.26
C ALA A 228 13.70 -13.14 -12.33
N THR A 229 13.65 -12.21 -13.29
CA THR A 229 14.68 -11.17 -13.46
C THR A 229 14.35 -9.84 -12.76
N SER A 230 13.20 -9.76 -12.08
CA SER A 230 12.88 -8.62 -11.19
C SER A 230 13.68 -8.70 -9.89
N LYS A 231 13.83 -7.60 -9.14
CA LYS A 231 14.47 -7.62 -7.80
C LYS A 231 13.90 -8.71 -6.88
N LEU A 232 12.57 -8.87 -6.89
CA LEU A 232 11.86 -9.82 -6.05
C LEU A 232 12.02 -11.26 -6.56
N GLY A 233 11.77 -11.49 -7.85
CA GLY A 233 11.92 -12.81 -8.47
C GLY A 233 13.36 -13.33 -8.40
N ARG A 234 14.35 -12.45 -8.63
CA ARG A 234 15.78 -12.77 -8.49
C ARG A 234 16.11 -13.23 -7.07
N ALA A 235 15.61 -12.52 -6.06
CA ALA A 235 15.84 -12.88 -4.65
C ALA A 235 15.23 -14.26 -4.31
N ILE A 236 14.00 -14.52 -4.77
CA ILE A 236 13.33 -15.82 -4.61
C ILE A 236 14.13 -16.94 -5.29
N ALA A 237 14.52 -16.74 -6.56
CA ALA A 237 15.29 -17.73 -7.33
C ALA A 237 16.61 -18.08 -6.64
N LEU A 238 17.39 -17.08 -6.22
CA LEU A 238 18.66 -17.27 -5.53
C LEU A 238 18.49 -17.95 -4.18
N TYR A 239 17.42 -17.65 -3.44
CA TYR A 239 17.14 -18.29 -2.16
C TYR A 239 16.81 -19.78 -2.34
N LEU A 240 15.93 -20.10 -3.29
CA LEU A 240 15.55 -21.48 -3.61
C LEU A 240 16.73 -22.30 -4.13
N ALA A 241 17.56 -21.73 -4.99
CA ALA A 241 18.77 -22.39 -5.49
C ALA A 241 19.75 -22.75 -4.37
N ARG A 242 19.94 -21.87 -3.38
CA ARG A 242 20.76 -22.16 -2.18
C ARG A 242 20.18 -23.29 -1.32
N ARG A 243 18.87 -23.52 -1.40
CA ARG A 243 18.19 -24.66 -0.78
C ARG A 243 18.18 -25.91 -1.66
N LYS A 244 18.91 -25.91 -2.77
CA LYS A 244 18.99 -27.03 -3.73
C LYS A 244 17.64 -27.36 -4.38
N ILE A 245 16.76 -26.35 -4.50
CA ILE A 245 15.48 -26.44 -5.20
C ILE A 245 15.68 -25.94 -6.62
N ARG A 246 15.25 -26.71 -7.61
CA ARG A 246 15.39 -26.36 -9.03
C ARG A 246 14.39 -25.26 -9.39
N VAL A 247 14.87 -24.17 -10.02
CA VAL A 247 14.07 -23.01 -10.40
C VAL A 247 14.09 -22.85 -11.91
N LEU A 248 12.94 -23.11 -12.54
CA LEU A 248 12.70 -22.84 -13.96
C LEU A 248 12.39 -21.35 -14.12
N MET A 249 13.40 -20.55 -14.48
CA MET A 249 13.31 -19.10 -14.62
C MET A 249 12.80 -18.72 -16.01
N LEU A 250 11.55 -18.27 -16.09
CA LEU A 250 10.96 -17.81 -17.35
C LEU A 250 11.52 -16.44 -17.76
N THR A 251 12.43 -16.43 -18.74
CA THR A 251 13.02 -15.20 -19.31
C THR A 251 13.54 -15.42 -20.72
N LEU A 252 13.22 -14.48 -21.63
CA LEU A 252 13.78 -14.44 -22.98
C LEU A 252 15.22 -13.88 -23.00
N SER A 253 15.61 -13.12 -21.97
CA SER A 253 16.94 -12.51 -21.90
C SER A 253 17.93 -13.47 -21.25
N THR A 254 18.76 -14.10 -22.09
CA THR A 254 19.89 -14.93 -21.66
C THR A 254 20.90 -14.12 -20.85
N GLU A 255 21.17 -12.86 -21.24
CA GLU A 255 22.08 -11.99 -20.50
C GLU A 255 21.63 -11.77 -19.05
N ARG A 256 20.34 -11.45 -18.83
CA ARG A 256 19.80 -11.27 -17.47
C ARG A 256 19.82 -12.57 -16.67
N PHE A 257 19.52 -13.70 -17.32
CA PHE A 257 19.63 -15.00 -16.68
C PHE A 257 21.07 -15.29 -16.24
N SER A 258 22.05 -15.17 -17.15
CA SER A 258 23.46 -15.44 -16.86
C SER A 258 24.02 -14.54 -15.76
N LYS A 259 23.58 -13.27 -15.68
CA LYS A 259 23.94 -12.38 -14.57
C LYS A 259 23.46 -12.93 -13.23
N ILE A 260 22.19 -13.37 -13.16
CA ILE A 260 21.62 -13.93 -11.92
C ILE A 260 22.28 -15.27 -11.57
N GLN A 261 22.52 -16.13 -12.55
CA GLN A 261 23.16 -17.42 -12.32
C GLN A 261 24.56 -17.25 -11.70
N LYS A 262 25.35 -16.29 -12.17
CA LYS A 262 26.70 -15.99 -11.64
C LYS A 262 26.70 -15.45 -10.21
N GLU A 263 25.57 -14.95 -9.71
CA GLU A 263 25.45 -14.49 -8.32
C GLU A 263 25.20 -15.64 -7.34
N ALA A 264 24.75 -16.79 -7.82
CA ALA A 264 24.62 -17.97 -7.01
C ALA A 264 26.01 -18.62 -6.74
N PRO A 265 26.22 -19.20 -5.56
CA PRO A 265 27.38 -20.06 -5.30
C PRO A 265 27.55 -21.11 -6.39
N VAL A 266 28.79 -21.48 -6.74
CA VAL A 266 29.11 -22.35 -7.89
C VAL A 266 28.34 -23.67 -7.85
N ASP A 267 28.26 -24.31 -6.68
CA ASP A 267 27.52 -25.55 -6.43
C ASP A 267 25.99 -25.40 -6.54
N CYS A 268 25.49 -24.17 -6.43
CA CYS A 268 24.07 -23.83 -6.52
C CYS A 268 23.63 -23.42 -7.94
N GLN A 269 24.55 -23.08 -8.84
CA GLN A 269 24.22 -22.53 -10.18
C GLN A 269 23.40 -23.50 -11.04
N GLN A 270 23.63 -24.81 -10.87
CA GLN A 270 22.91 -25.88 -11.57
C GLN A 270 21.40 -25.92 -11.25
N TYR A 271 20.98 -25.36 -10.11
CA TYR A 271 19.57 -25.29 -9.74
C TYR A 271 18.82 -24.14 -10.43
N LEU A 272 19.51 -23.22 -11.08
CA LEU A 272 18.89 -22.16 -11.87
C LEU A 272 18.85 -22.58 -13.34
N VAL A 273 17.66 -22.72 -13.91
CA VAL A 273 17.46 -23.18 -15.29
C VAL A 273 16.69 -22.13 -16.07
N GLN A 274 17.27 -21.65 -17.17
CA GLN A 274 16.56 -20.74 -18.08
C GLN A 274 15.50 -21.51 -18.86
N VAL A 275 14.27 -20.98 -18.86
CA VAL A 275 13.20 -21.43 -19.75
C VAL A 275 12.63 -20.23 -20.49
N THR A 276 12.21 -20.43 -21.74
CA THR A 276 11.75 -19.35 -22.61
C THR A 276 10.25 -19.40 -22.90
N LYS A 277 9.57 -20.49 -22.52
CA LYS A 277 8.14 -20.71 -22.77
C LYS A 277 7.46 -21.33 -21.55
N TYR A 278 6.14 -21.10 -21.44
CA TYR A 278 5.32 -21.59 -20.33
C TYR A 278 5.16 -23.12 -20.30
N GLN A 279 5.29 -23.78 -21.46
CA GLN A 279 5.30 -25.24 -21.60
C GLN A 279 6.29 -25.93 -20.65
N ALA A 280 7.40 -25.27 -20.33
CA ALA A 280 8.38 -25.82 -19.41
C ALA A 280 7.82 -26.06 -18.00
N GLY A 281 6.76 -25.35 -17.59
CA GLY A 281 6.09 -25.53 -16.32
C GLY A 281 5.09 -26.70 -16.27
N GLN A 282 4.86 -27.41 -17.39
CA GLN A 282 3.78 -28.41 -17.50
C GLN A 282 3.89 -29.64 -16.59
N HIS A 283 5.06 -29.85 -15.99
CA HIS A 283 5.30 -30.93 -15.03
C HIS A 283 5.64 -30.39 -13.63
N CYS A 284 5.68 -29.07 -13.45
CA CYS A 284 5.98 -28.44 -12.18
C CYS A 284 4.68 -28.04 -11.48
N LYS A 285 4.42 -28.56 -10.27
CA LYS A 285 3.21 -28.24 -9.50
C LYS A 285 3.28 -26.91 -8.75
N THR A 286 4.49 -26.36 -8.57
CA THR A 286 4.72 -25.14 -7.79
C THR A 286 4.99 -23.97 -8.72
N TRP A 287 3.99 -23.09 -8.87
CA TRP A 287 4.09 -21.92 -9.75
C TRP A 287 4.17 -20.65 -8.94
N ILE A 288 5.21 -19.85 -9.18
CA ILE A 288 5.36 -18.50 -8.64
C ILE A 288 5.21 -17.48 -9.77
N ILE A 289 4.17 -16.66 -9.68
CA ILE A 289 3.79 -15.68 -10.69
C ILE A 289 4.28 -14.28 -10.28
N GLY A 290 5.34 -13.83 -10.97
CA GLY A 290 5.93 -12.50 -10.83
C GLY A 290 5.68 -11.56 -12.01
N LYS A 291 5.01 -12.02 -13.06
CA LYS A 291 4.61 -11.24 -14.24
C LYS A 291 3.16 -11.58 -14.58
N TRP A 292 2.43 -10.62 -15.17
CA TRP A 292 1.05 -10.85 -15.57
C TRP A 292 0.98 -12.01 -16.58
N THR A 293 0.05 -12.93 -16.33
CA THR A 293 -0.09 -14.20 -17.07
C THR A 293 -1.53 -14.33 -17.58
N THR A 294 -1.66 -14.57 -18.88
CA THR A 294 -2.93 -14.74 -19.59
C THR A 294 -3.61 -16.07 -19.24
N PRO A 295 -4.94 -16.18 -19.45
CA PRO A 295 -5.64 -17.47 -19.32
C PRO A 295 -4.99 -18.62 -20.09
N ARG A 296 -4.51 -18.37 -21.32
CA ARG A 296 -3.85 -19.39 -22.17
C ARG A 296 -2.54 -19.89 -21.56
N GLU A 297 -1.77 -19.01 -20.93
CA GLU A 297 -0.52 -19.37 -20.28
C GLU A 297 -0.75 -20.19 -19.00
N GLN A 298 -1.86 -19.94 -18.28
CA GLN A 298 -2.26 -20.73 -17.10
C GLN A 298 -2.64 -22.19 -17.46
N TYR A 299 -2.99 -22.49 -18.71
CA TYR A 299 -3.28 -23.87 -19.14
C TYR A 299 -2.07 -24.79 -19.11
N TRP A 300 -0.86 -24.24 -19.13
CA TRP A 300 0.35 -25.05 -18.98
C TRP A 300 0.57 -25.51 -17.55
N ALA A 301 -0.13 -24.99 -16.55
CA ALA A 301 0.00 -25.51 -15.19
C ALA A 301 -0.67 -26.89 -15.04
N PRO A 302 -0.03 -27.85 -14.35
CA PRO A 302 -0.65 -29.13 -13.99
C PRO A 302 -1.97 -28.93 -13.21
N SER A 303 -2.86 -29.91 -13.31
CA SER A 303 -4.06 -29.95 -12.46
C SER A 303 -3.66 -30.01 -10.98
N GLY A 304 -4.39 -29.30 -10.12
CA GLY A 304 -4.09 -29.15 -8.70
C GLY A 304 -3.00 -28.13 -8.36
N THR A 305 -2.46 -27.39 -9.35
CA THR A 305 -1.44 -26.35 -9.11
C THR A 305 -1.99 -25.25 -8.19
N HIS A 306 -1.16 -24.83 -7.24
CA HIS A 306 -1.37 -23.59 -6.50
C HIS A 306 -0.49 -22.47 -7.09
N PHE A 307 -1.12 -21.40 -7.57
CA PHE A 307 -0.41 -20.22 -8.08
C PHE A 307 -0.06 -19.28 -6.94
N HIS A 308 1.18 -19.31 -6.48
CA HIS A 308 1.73 -18.28 -5.60
C HIS A 308 1.98 -17.02 -6.43
N GLN A 309 1.64 -15.83 -5.93
CA GLN A 309 1.77 -14.62 -6.75
C GLN A 309 2.24 -13.39 -5.97
N PHE A 310 3.20 -12.70 -6.57
CA PHE A 310 3.61 -11.35 -6.16
C PHE A 310 3.42 -10.31 -7.26
N VAL A 311 2.91 -10.70 -8.43
CA VAL A 311 2.50 -9.77 -9.48
C VAL A 311 1.35 -8.91 -8.99
N VAL A 312 1.42 -7.60 -9.25
CA VAL A 312 0.36 -6.64 -8.94
C VAL A 312 -0.06 -5.95 -10.24
N PRO A 313 -1.35 -5.98 -10.64
CA PRO A 313 -2.45 -6.69 -9.97
C PRO A 313 -2.32 -8.22 -10.07
N PRO A 314 -3.00 -8.97 -9.16
CA PRO A 314 -3.17 -10.42 -9.25
C PRO A 314 -3.60 -10.91 -10.62
N ILE A 315 -3.21 -12.14 -10.99
CA ILE A 315 -3.76 -12.76 -12.20
C ILE A 315 -5.22 -13.15 -11.98
N ILE A 316 -6.01 -13.12 -13.05
CA ILE A 316 -7.41 -13.52 -13.02
C ILE A 316 -7.47 -15.04 -12.90
N PRO A 317 -8.16 -15.60 -11.87
CA PRO A 317 -8.37 -17.04 -11.74
C PRO A 317 -9.19 -17.57 -12.92
N PHE A 318 -8.61 -18.47 -13.71
CA PHE A 318 -9.26 -19.03 -14.90
C PHE A 318 -9.42 -20.56 -14.85
N ARG A 319 -8.47 -21.27 -14.25
CA ARG A 319 -8.46 -22.73 -14.11
C ARG A 319 -9.27 -23.13 -12.89
N ARG A 320 -10.33 -23.93 -13.08
CA ARG A 320 -11.19 -24.42 -11.98
C ARG A 320 -10.54 -25.53 -11.15
N ASP A 321 -9.59 -26.23 -11.74
CA ASP A 321 -8.83 -27.33 -11.15
C ASP A 321 -7.52 -26.86 -10.51
N CYS A 322 -7.31 -25.54 -10.38
CA CYS A 322 -6.16 -24.93 -9.73
C CYS A 322 -6.64 -23.97 -8.64
N THR A 323 -5.72 -23.60 -7.74
CA THR A 323 -5.97 -22.59 -6.70
C THR A 323 -5.03 -21.41 -6.87
N TYR A 324 -5.43 -20.25 -6.37
CA TYR A 324 -4.72 -18.99 -6.57
C TYR A 324 -4.46 -18.34 -5.21
N GLY A 325 -3.18 -18.13 -4.90
CA GLY A 325 -2.76 -17.43 -3.69
C GLY A 325 -3.21 -15.97 -3.72
N LYS A 326 -3.34 -15.34 -2.56
CA LYS A 326 -3.55 -13.88 -2.50
C LYS A 326 -2.20 -13.18 -2.71
N LEU A 327 -2.22 -11.85 -2.88
CA LEU A 327 -0.97 -11.10 -2.79
C LEU A 327 -0.35 -11.31 -1.41
N ALA A 328 0.98 -11.39 -1.37
CA ALA A 328 1.76 -11.49 -0.14
C ALA A 328 1.29 -10.46 0.89
N ALA A 329 0.67 -10.97 1.95
CA ALA A 329 0.14 -10.21 3.07
C ALA A 329 0.44 -10.95 4.36
N MET A 330 0.49 -10.23 5.47
CA MET A 330 0.65 -10.82 6.79
C MET A 330 -0.51 -10.38 7.66
N ARG A 331 -0.97 -11.29 8.51
CA ARG A 331 -1.94 -10.97 9.55
C ARG A 331 -1.26 -10.07 10.58
N LEU A 332 -1.92 -8.96 10.94
CA LEU A 332 -1.45 -8.13 12.03
C LEU A 332 -1.61 -8.87 13.37
N PRO A 333 -0.72 -8.65 14.34
CA PRO A 333 -0.88 -9.20 15.68
C PRO A 333 -2.22 -8.78 16.31
N ASP A 334 -2.79 -9.65 17.16
CA ASP A 334 -4.08 -9.38 17.81
C ASP A 334 -4.02 -8.20 18.80
N ASP A 335 -2.82 -7.79 19.23
CA ASP A 335 -2.55 -6.66 20.13
C ASP A 335 -2.36 -5.31 19.40
N VAL A 336 -2.76 -5.22 18.13
CA VAL A 336 -2.72 -3.97 17.36
C VAL A 336 -3.85 -3.03 17.76
N GLU A 337 -3.54 -1.74 17.92
CA GLU A 337 -4.50 -0.72 18.36
C GLU A 337 -4.61 0.44 17.36
N GLY A 338 -5.78 1.07 17.30
CA GLY A 338 -5.98 2.30 16.52
C GLY A 338 -6.03 2.09 15.01
N LEU A 339 -6.14 0.85 14.52
CA LEU A 339 -6.39 0.57 13.11
C LEU A 339 -7.70 1.22 12.67
N GLY A 340 -7.58 2.16 11.74
CA GLY A 340 -8.72 2.94 11.26
C GLY A 340 -8.99 2.77 9.77
N SER A 341 -8.55 1.70 9.11
CA SER A 341 -8.82 1.46 7.68
C SER A 341 -8.73 -0.01 7.29
N CYS A 342 -9.74 -0.51 6.57
CA CYS A 342 -9.78 -1.89 6.07
C CYS A 342 -9.02 -2.10 4.75
N GLU A 343 -8.73 -1.04 4.01
CA GLU A 343 -8.15 -1.14 2.66
C GLU A 343 -6.65 -1.45 2.70
N VAL A 344 -5.93 -0.89 3.68
CA VAL A 344 -4.50 -1.14 3.89
C VAL A 344 -4.27 -2.33 4.83
N TYR A 345 -5.24 -2.59 5.70
CA TYR A 345 -5.19 -3.64 6.72
C TYR A 345 -6.51 -4.41 6.65
N ALA A 346 -6.54 -5.51 5.89
CA ALA A 346 -7.71 -6.38 5.91
C ALA A 346 -7.75 -7.09 7.27
N PRO A 347 -8.85 -6.97 8.06
CA PRO A 347 -9.04 -7.76 9.27
C PRO A 347 -9.06 -9.27 8.99
#